data_AF-A0A8C2FCC3-F1
#
_entry.id   AF-A0A8C2FCC3-F1
#
_cell.length_a   1.000
_cell.length_b   1.000
_cell.length_c   1.000
_cell.angle_alpha   90.00
_cell.angle_beta   90.00
_cell.angle_gamma   90.00
#
_symmetry.space_group_name_H-M   'P 1'
#
loop_
_entity.id
_entity.type
_entity.pdbx_description
1 polymer ?
#
loop_
_entity_poly.entity_id
_entity_poly.type
_entity_poly.pdbx_seq_one_letter_code
_entity_poly.pdbx_strand_id
1 'polypeptide(L)'
;MLVLEALFFLQRKEVIIIIESCVFCLFPWFPLMKCVCFQYAWIEKHLGPEFLEKIILTKDKTIVTGDILIDDKPEILGVEPSPSWEHVLFTACHNKHLPPNTSQRRLLSWADDWRGLLESKRQ
;
A
#
# COMPACT_ATOMS: atom_id res chain seq x y z
N MET A 1 11.50 10.53 8.78
CA MET A 1 11.29 9.09 9.05
C MET A 1 10.27 8.62 8.03
N LEU A 2 10.78 8.34 6.82
CA LEU A 2 10.00 8.29 5.59
C LEU A 2 9.55 6.85 5.34
N VAL A 3 8.24 6.65 5.31
CA VAL A 3 7.51 5.55 4.67
C VAL A 3 7.95 4.13 5.11
N LEU A 4 7.66 3.80 6.37
CA LEU A 4 7.47 2.40 6.82
C LEU A 4 5.99 2.18 7.16
N GLU A 5 5.08 2.66 6.31
CA GLU A 5 3.67 2.31 6.37
C GLU A 5 3.40 1.23 5.32
N ALA A 6 3.93 0.04 5.59
CA ALA A 6 3.42 -1.16 4.95
C ALA A 6 1.97 -1.33 5.43
N LEU A 7 1.04 -1.45 4.48
CA LEU A 7 -0.36 -1.69 4.73
C LEU A 7 -0.55 -2.79 5.78
N PHE A 8 -1.12 -2.42 6.91
CA PHE A 8 -1.65 -3.35 7.89
C PHE A 8 -3.00 -3.86 7.37
N PHE A 9 -3.20 -5.19 7.28
CA PHE A 9 -4.33 -5.78 8.00
C PHE A 9 -4.22 -7.28 8.33
N LEU A 10 -4.57 -7.58 9.59
CA LEU A 10 -4.62 -8.87 10.27
C LEU A 10 -6.03 -9.49 10.17
N GLN A 11 -6.11 -10.82 9.98
CA GLN A 11 -7.34 -11.63 10.07
C GLN A 11 -8.37 -11.52 8.92
N ARG A 12 -8.02 -12.03 7.73
CA ARG A 12 -8.80 -13.03 6.94
C ARG A 12 -8.30 -13.03 5.48
N LYS A 13 -7.38 -13.96 5.19
CA LYS A 13 -6.98 -14.60 3.91
C LYS A 13 -6.92 -13.87 2.54
N GLU A 14 -7.31 -12.61 2.35
CA GLU A 14 -7.38 -12.00 1.01
C GLU A 14 -6.86 -10.54 0.96
N VAL A 15 -5.74 -10.27 1.64
CA VAL A 15 -5.07 -8.96 1.56
C VAL A 15 -3.74 -9.13 0.84
N ILE A 16 -3.62 -8.51 -0.33
CA ILE A 16 -2.39 -8.45 -1.13
C ILE A 16 -1.56 -7.27 -0.63
N ILE A 17 -0.32 -7.51 -0.22
CA ILE A 17 0.62 -6.45 0.16
C ILE A 17 1.36 -6.01 -1.10
N ILE A 18 0.95 -4.90 -1.69
CA ILE A 18 1.64 -4.32 -2.84
C ILE A 18 2.73 -3.38 -2.32
N ILE A 19 3.98 -3.70 -2.64
CA ILE A 19 5.12 -2.89 -2.24
C ILE A 19 5.68 -2.21 -3.48
N GLU A 20 5.61 -0.88 -3.49
CA GLU A 20 6.35 -0.09 -4.46
C GLU A 20 7.85 -0.28 -4.18
N SER A 21 8.65 -0.42 -5.22
CA SER A 21 10.09 -0.65 -5.12
C SER A 21 10.77 0.47 -4.33
N CYS A 22 10.90 0.23 -3.04
CA CYS A 22 11.72 0.86 -2.02
C CYS A 22 12.18 2.33 -2.17
N VAL A 23 11.76 3.16 -1.22
CA VAL A 23 12.27 4.53 -1.00
C VAL A 23 13.76 4.56 -0.61
N PHE A 24 14.32 3.51 0.02
CA PHE A 24 15.78 3.44 0.27
C PHE A 24 16.64 3.27 -1.00
N CYS A 25 16.03 2.99 -2.17
CA CYS A 25 16.71 3.08 -3.46
C CYS A 25 17.02 4.53 -3.88
N LEU A 26 16.60 5.54 -3.10
CA LEU A 26 17.01 6.94 -3.28
C LEU A 26 18.53 7.14 -3.11
N PHE A 27 19.23 6.18 -2.52
CA PHE A 27 20.67 6.19 -2.42
C PHE A 27 21.28 5.31 -3.53
N PRO A 28 22.01 5.88 -4.52
CA PRO A 28 22.56 5.12 -5.64
C PRO A 28 23.58 4.06 -5.23
N TRP A 29 24.11 4.12 -4.00
CA TRP A 29 24.99 3.11 -3.42
C TRP A 29 24.27 1.97 -2.68
N PHE A 30 22.94 2.03 -2.55
CA PHE A 30 22.16 0.99 -1.90
C PHE A 30 21.57 0.05 -2.98
N PRO A 31 22.07 -1.18 -3.12
CA PRO A 31 21.61 -2.10 -4.16
C PRO A 31 20.14 -2.45 -3.96
N LEU A 32 19.39 -2.52 -5.06
CA LEU A 32 17.98 -2.93 -5.09
C LEU A 32 17.73 -4.20 -4.26
N MET A 33 18.62 -5.19 -4.39
CA MET A 33 18.54 -6.45 -3.66
C MET A 33 18.56 -6.27 -2.13
N LYS A 34 19.36 -5.33 -1.60
CA LYS A 34 19.39 -5.07 -0.16
C LYS A 34 18.08 -4.47 0.34
N CYS A 35 17.42 -3.64 -0.47
CA CYS A 35 16.16 -3.09 -0.02
C CYS A 35 15.03 -4.12 -0.06
N VAL A 36 14.96 -4.93 -1.12
CA VAL A 36 14.00 -6.03 -1.18
C VAL A 36 14.17 -6.94 0.04
N CYS A 37 15.41 -7.36 0.36
CA CYS A 37 15.66 -8.17 1.56
C CYS A 37 15.19 -7.49 2.86
N PHE A 38 15.42 -6.19 3.01
CA PHE A 38 14.96 -5.44 4.19
C PHE A 38 13.44 -5.43 4.32
N GLN A 39 12.71 -5.24 3.21
CA GLN A 39 11.25 -5.24 3.21
C GLN A 39 10.70 -6.60 3.63
N TYR A 40 11.25 -7.70 3.07
CA TYR A 40 10.83 -9.05 3.44
C TYR A 40 11.12 -9.35 4.91
N ALA A 41 12.32 -9.02 5.39
CA ALA A 41 12.69 -9.22 6.79
C ALA A 41 11.82 -8.41 7.75
N TRP A 42 11.44 -7.18 7.38
CA TRP A 42 10.54 -6.36 8.18
C TRP A 42 9.14 -6.97 8.24
N ILE A 43 8.61 -7.46 7.10
CA ILE A 43 7.29 -8.10 7.02
C ILE A 43 7.26 -9.39 7.83
N GLU A 44 8.23 -10.27 7.61
CA GLU A 44 8.34 -11.52 8.37
C GLU A 44 8.37 -11.25 9.88
N LYS A 45 9.15 -10.26 10.32
CA LYS A 45 9.30 -9.91 11.72
C LYS A 45 8.01 -9.37 12.37
N HIS A 46 7.24 -8.54 11.67
CA HIS A 46 6.11 -7.82 12.28
C HIS A 46 4.74 -8.41 11.92
N LEU A 47 4.61 -9.06 10.76
CA LEU A 47 3.36 -9.64 10.28
C LEU A 47 3.37 -11.16 10.30
N GLY A 48 4.55 -11.79 10.26
CA GLY A 48 4.70 -13.24 10.23
C GLY A 48 5.05 -13.78 8.83
N PRO A 49 5.66 -14.98 8.75
CA PRO A 49 6.12 -15.57 7.49
C PRO A 49 4.97 -15.87 6.50
N GLU A 50 3.74 -16.09 6.97
CA GLU A 50 2.57 -16.35 6.14
C GLU A 50 2.14 -15.14 5.28
N PHE A 51 2.66 -13.95 5.57
CA PHE A 51 2.42 -12.75 4.77
C PHE A 51 3.41 -12.61 3.61
N LEU A 52 4.53 -13.34 3.63
CA LEU A 52 5.53 -13.29 2.55
C LEU A 52 4.95 -13.79 1.22
N GLU A 53 4.06 -14.79 1.27
CA GLU A 53 3.37 -15.34 0.09
C GLU A 53 2.35 -14.37 -0.52
N LYS A 54 2.03 -13.27 0.16
CA LYS A 54 1.03 -12.28 -0.26
C LYS A 54 1.67 -10.99 -0.78
N ILE A 55 3.00 -10.93 -0.85
CA ILE A 55 3.74 -9.76 -1.31
C ILE A 55 3.73 -9.73 -2.85
N ILE A 56 3.33 -8.60 -3.41
CA ILE A 56 3.56 -8.26 -4.81
C ILE A 56 4.54 -7.10 -4.87
N LEU A 57 5.74 -7.37 -5.38
CA LEU A 57 6.72 -6.34 -5.71
C LEU A 57 6.45 -5.84 -7.13
N THR A 58 6.07 -4.57 -7.25
CA THR A 58 5.86 -3.96 -8.57
C THR A 58 6.22 -2.47 -8.54
N LYS A 59 6.65 -1.96 -9.69
CA LYS A 59 6.76 -0.51 -9.93
C LYS A 59 5.45 0.10 -10.36
N ASP A 60 4.57 -0.71 -10.93
CA ASP A 60 3.30 -0.31 -11.47
C ASP A 60 2.19 -1.07 -10.72
N LYS A 61 1.46 -0.35 -9.88
CA LYS A 61 0.34 -0.92 -9.11
C LYS A 61 -0.93 -1.03 -9.95
N THR A 62 -1.01 -0.33 -11.09
CA THR A 62 -2.22 -0.29 -11.93
C THR A 62 -2.49 -1.64 -12.60
N ILE A 63 -1.45 -2.45 -12.83
CA ILE A 63 -1.56 -3.81 -13.38
C ILE A 63 -1.97 -4.87 -12.36
N VAL A 64 -2.05 -4.51 -11.07
CA VAL A 64 -2.44 -5.45 -10.01
C VAL A 64 -3.95 -5.41 -9.84
N THR A 65 -4.60 -6.56 -9.95
CA THR A 65 -6.04 -6.68 -9.74
C THR A 65 -6.39 -6.80 -8.25
N GLY A 66 -7.47 -6.14 -7.86
CA GLY A 66 -8.03 -6.14 -6.51
C GLY A 66 -9.19 -5.14 -6.39
N ASP A 67 -9.87 -5.15 -5.25
CA ASP A 67 -11.04 -4.29 -5.00
C ASP A 67 -10.66 -2.92 -4.43
N ILE A 68 -9.64 -2.87 -3.59
CA ILE A 68 -9.20 -1.66 -2.86
C ILE A 68 -7.67 -1.60 -2.85
N LEU A 69 -7.14 -0.40 -3.06
CA LEU A 69 -5.76 -0.05 -2.79
C LEU A 69 -5.71 1.10 -1.78
N ILE A 70 -5.17 0.85 -0.58
CA ILE A 70 -4.89 1.88 0.42
C ILE A 70 -3.45 2.35 0.23
N ASP A 71 -3.25 3.62 -0.11
CA ASP A 71 -1.91 4.13 -0.45
C ASP A 71 -1.79 5.62 -0.12
N ASP A 72 -0.61 6.08 0.27
CA ASP A 72 -0.36 7.47 0.65
C ASP A 72 0.05 8.37 -0.54
N LYS A 73 0.24 7.80 -1.72
CA LYS A 73 0.45 8.56 -2.96
C LYS A 73 -0.89 9.14 -3.43
N PRO A 74 -1.02 10.47 -3.59
CA PRO A 74 -2.30 11.09 -3.94
C PRO A 74 -2.89 10.63 -5.28
N GLU A 75 -2.02 10.36 -6.24
CA GLU A 75 -2.36 9.93 -7.59
C GLU A 75 -1.44 8.77 -8.00
N ILE A 76 -2.04 7.64 -8.37
CA ILE A 76 -1.33 6.43 -8.79
C ILE A 76 -1.53 6.28 -10.30
N LEU A 77 -0.44 6.43 -11.03
CA LEU A 77 -0.41 6.36 -12.49
C LEU A 77 0.42 5.14 -12.92
N GLY A 78 0.06 4.58 -14.07
CA GLY A 78 0.70 3.41 -14.63
C GLY A 78 0.20 3.08 -16.03
N VAL A 79 0.43 1.85 -16.46
CA VAL A 79 0.05 1.35 -17.78
C VAL A 79 -1.46 1.15 -17.91
N GLU A 80 -2.13 0.68 -16.87
CA GLU A 80 -3.59 0.49 -16.88
C GLU A 80 -4.30 1.81 -16.53
N PRO A 81 -5.03 2.45 -17.48
CA PRO A 81 -5.69 3.73 -17.26
C PRO A 81 -6.92 3.63 -16.33
N SER A 82 -7.50 2.44 -16.18
CA SER A 82 -8.67 2.19 -15.33
C SER A 82 -8.42 0.98 -14.42
N PRO A 83 -7.56 1.12 -13.39
CA PRO A 83 -7.26 0.01 -12.49
C PRO A 83 -8.53 -0.52 -11.81
N SER A 84 -8.55 -1.84 -11.54
CA SER A 84 -9.75 -2.50 -10.99
C SER A 84 -10.11 -2.04 -9.57
N TRP A 85 -9.10 -1.58 -8.82
CA TRP A 85 -9.24 -1.24 -7.41
C TRP A 85 -9.74 0.19 -7.24
N GLU A 86 -10.52 0.40 -6.18
CA GLU A 86 -10.79 1.72 -5.66
C GLU A 86 -9.56 2.23 -4.88
N HIS A 87 -9.09 3.43 -5.23
CA HIS A 87 -8.03 4.09 -4.47
C HIS A 87 -8.57 4.74 -3.21
N VAL A 88 -8.05 4.32 -2.06
CA VAL A 88 -8.30 4.94 -0.76
C VAL A 88 -7.02 5.63 -0.31
N LEU A 89 -7.04 6.97 -0.26
CA LEU A 89 -5.86 7.75 0.09
C LEU A 89 -5.59 7.67 1.60
N PHE A 90 -4.47 7.08 1.98
CA PHE A 90 -4.02 7.09 3.37
C PHE A 90 -3.35 8.43 3.70
N THR A 91 -3.66 9.01 4.86
CA THR A 91 -3.13 10.32 5.24
C THR A 91 -1.72 10.20 5.78
N ALA A 92 -0.79 10.92 5.15
CA ALA A 92 0.61 10.99 5.52
C ALA A 92 1.11 12.44 5.60
N CYS A 93 2.31 12.64 6.15
CA CYS A 93 2.84 13.98 6.38
C CYS A 93 2.96 14.84 5.12
N HIS A 94 3.23 14.23 3.96
CA HIS A 94 3.34 14.89 2.66
C HIS A 94 2.02 15.10 1.92
N ASN A 95 0.92 14.44 2.31
CA ASN A 95 -0.36 14.55 1.59
C ASN A 95 -1.49 15.16 2.43
N LYS A 96 -1.29 15.34 3.75
CA LYS A 96 -2.31 15.86 4.69
C LYS A 96 -2.82 17.27 4.38
N HIS A 97 -2.07 18.03 3.59
CA HIS A 97 -2.41 19.40 3.23
C HIS A 97 -3.30 19.46 1.97
N LEU A 98 -3.49 18.33 1.28
CA LEU A 98 -4.34 18.27 0.11
C LEU A 98 -5.81 18.44 0.52
N PRO A 99 -6.59 19.20 -0.26
CA PRO A 99 -8.00 19.39 0.04
C PRO A 99 -8.77 18.07 -0.05
N PRO A 100 -9.93 17.95 0.64
CA PRO A 100 -10.82 16.82 0.46
C PRO A 100 -11.23 16.67 -1.00
N ASN A 101 -11.16 15.44 -1.52
CA ASN A 101 -11.64 15.09 -2.84
C ASN A 101 -12.99 14.37 -2.69
N THR A 102 -14.04 14.87 -3.33
CA THR A 102 -15.39 14.27 -3.25
C THR A 102 -15.47 12.91 -3.92
N SER A 103 -14.57 12.61 -4.85
CA SER A 103 -14.57 11.38 -5.64
C SER A 103 -13.61 10.31 -5.12
N GLN A 104 -12.81 10.61 -4.08
CA GLN A 104 -11.79 9.70 -3.54
C GLN A 104 -11.93 9.60 -2.03
N ARG A 105 -12.08 8.38 -1.52
CA ARG A 105 -12.11 8.13 -0.07
C ARG A 105 -10.73 8.37 0.54
N ARG A 106 -10.71 8.84 1.78
CA ARG A 106 -9.49 9.07 2.55
C ARG A 106 -9.57 8.40 3.91
N LEU A 107 -8.51 7.67 4.27
CA LEU A 107 -8.29 7.16 5.62
C LEU A 107 -7.31 8.13 6.33
N LEU A 108 -7.71 8.69 7.46
CA LEU A 108 -6.86 9.61 8.23
C LEU A 108 -5.84 8.86 9.09
N SER A 109 -6.23 7.69 9.59
CA SER A 109 -5.34 6.81 10.35
C SER A 109 -5.89 5.38 10.42
N TRP A 110 -5.08 4.46 10.90
CA TRP A 110 -5.53 3.08 11.21
C TRP A 110 -6.54 2.98 12.36
N ALA A 111 -6.79 4.07 13.10
CA ALA A 111 -7.85 4.13 14.10
C ALA A 111 -9.25 4.36 13.49
N ASP A 112 -9.31 4.76 12.22
CA ASP A 112 -10.57 4.94 11.49
C ASP A 112 -11.19 3.58 11.10
N ASP A 113 -12.45 3.60 10.62
CA ASP A 113 -13.19 2.39 10.24
C ASP A 113 -12.78 1.83 8.86
N TRP A 114 -11.53 1.35 8.77
CA TRP A 114 -11.06 0.64 7.59
C TRP A 114 -11.74 -0.74 7.44
N ARG A 115 -12.33 -1.32 8.52
CA ARG A 115 -13.11 -2.58 8.44
C ARG A 115 -14.37 -2.39 7.64
N GLY A 116 -15.16 -1.38 7.98
CA GLY A 116 -16.37 -1.02 7.24
C GLY A 116 -16.06 -0.70 5.79
N LEU A 117 -14.89 -0.08 5.53
CA LEU A 117 -14.42 0.17 4.16
C LEU A 117 -14.21 -1.14 3.37
N LEU A 118 -13.54 -2.13 3.94
CA LEU A 118 -13.38 -3.44 3.29
C LEU A 118 -14.72 -4.15 3.09
N GLU A 119 -15.56 -4.17 4.13
CA GLU A 119 -16.85 -4.86 4.07
C GLU A 119 -17.78 -4.24 3.02
N SER A 120 -17.64 -2.94 2.73
CA SER A 120 -18.39 -2.27 1.66
C SER A 120 -18.15 -2.83 0.25
N LYS A 121 -17.11 -3.66 0.07
CA LYS A 121 -16.77 -4.31 -1.21
C LYS A 121 -17.13 -5.79 -1.28
N ARG A 122 -17.54 -6.43 -0.19
CA ARG A 122 -17.75 -7.88 -0.11
C ARG A 122 -19.15 -8.34 -0.55
N GLN A 123 -19.71 -7.73 -1.59
CA GLN A 123 -21.02 -8.12 -2.15
C GLN A 123 -20.90 -9.28 -3.14
#